data_AF-A0A6U2CW82-F1
#
_entry.id   AF-A0A6U2CW82-F1
#
_cell.length_a   1.000
_cell.length_b   1.000
_cell.length_c   1.000
_cell.angle_alpha   90.00
_cell.angle_beta   90.00
_cell.angle_gamma   90.00
#
_symmetry.space_group_name_H-M   'P 1'
#
loop_
_entity.id
_entity.type
_entity.pdbx_description
1 polymer ?
#
loop_
_entity_poly.entity_id
_entity_poly.type
_entity_poly.pdbx_seq_one_letter_code
_entity_poly.pdbx_strand_id
1 'polypeptide(L)'
;GASEDGDGLAPDEGRVSATLDVLILPREPSPAWAALSEEDEAAAYEAAACDGGPVLTLAPLAADDDDGSLQPLLAIDRVELASVSATLKRPKTSLKAAQNELAPFVSVAWDPSCRDRVFCCAGGAVHGVTLTWLASVEGAVDEEEGEKEGGGELSLPVVVTLMDSPEVLLGVAPCGDPLAEGLLLAVDATGAAFGLRPAPPLPEGIDTGNEDEAIALKEAAAALAGGAEASAELRALAAGPPGPPPATPAGAAALKPGTIEGNAALAAAAIALKERHLRYAHRVHAATKRHSLRLGAEIKRQRVEAKVIREGLEAVLARKEILAAKIEQSVASHEEIRERLRKLAEAERSLPHPLTRAESAFKTTLQANADDLPLLEAKLEELKRRCEAIGEDFATIGRLAAGDGDVFERLAASDPAIAAEIELQDAATKANLERVKEIELAVGPLDDF
;
A
#
# COMPACT_ATOMS: atom_id res chain seq x y z
N GLY A 1 33.85 36.53 51.70
CA GLY A 1 34.34 35.15 51.57
C GLY A 1 33.12 34.24 51.56
N ALA A 2 33.17 33.22 50.71
CA ALA A 2 32.12 32.28 50.26
C ALA A 2 31.74 32.60 48.79
N SER A 3 32.52 32.17 47.80
CA SER A 3 32.81 30.81 47.29
C SER A 3 31.77 30.36 46.26
N GLU A 4 32.30 30.06 45.08
CA GLU A 4 31.69 29.51 43.89
C GLU A 4 31.06 28.13 44.16
N ASP A 5 29.89 27.91 43.57
CA ASP A 5 29.38 26.63 43.06
C ASP A 5 28.49 27.07 41.86
N GLY A 6 28.77 26.77 40.60
CA GLY A 6 29.28 25.50 40.09
C GLY A 6 28.15 24.65 39.49
N ASP A 7 27.07 25.25 38.95
CA ASP A 7 26.04 24.50 38.22
C ASP A 7 26.48 24.29 36.76
N GLY A 8 27.04 23.10 36.52
CA GLY A 8 27.37 22.63 35.18
C GLY A 8 26.11 22.47 34.34
N LEU A 9 26.12 23.08 33.15
CA LEU A 9 25.20 22.68 32.09
C LEU A 9 25.45 21.21 31.77
N ALA A 10 24.49 20.35 32.13
CA ALA A 10 24.34 19.05 31.50
C ALA A 10 24.06 19.25 30.00
N PRO A 11 24.52 18.36 29.12
CA PRO A 11 24.15 18.40 27.71
C PRO A 11 22.61 18.31 27.60
N ASP A 12 22.02 19.11 26.72
CA ASP A 12 20.60 19.10 26.38
C ASP A 12 20.16 17.70 25.92
N GLU A 13 19.79 16.83 26.86
CA GLU A 13 19.09 15.59 26.58
C GLU A 13 17.67 15.95 26.11
N GLY A 14 17.47 15.89 24.79
CA GLY A 14 16.15 16.08 24.18
C GLY A 14 15.12 15.16 24.86
N ARG A 15 14.01 15.74 25.31
CA ARG A 15 12.95 14.95 25.94
C ARG A 15 12.22 14.15 24.86
N VAL A 16 12.07 12.84 25.09
CA VAL A 16 11.27 11.95 24.26
C VAL A 16 9.83 12.49 24.18
N SER A 17 9.40 12.85 22.97
CA SER A 17 8.06 13.38 22.69
C SER A 17 7.06 12.27 22.40
N ALA A 18 7.51 11.17 21.77
CA ALA A 18 6.73 9.96 21.49
C ALA A 18 7.64 8.75 21.22
N THR A 19 7.06 7.54 21.19
CA THR A 19 7.74 6.32 20.70
C THR A 19 6.96 5.75 19.52
N LEU A 20 7.67 5.36 18.47
CA LEU A 20 7.13 4.60 17.34
C LEU A 20 7.54 3.14 17.52
N ASP A 21 6.55 2.28 17.79
CA ASP A 21 6.77 0.85 17.88
C ASP A 21 6.50 0.22 16.49
N VAL A 22 7.50 -0.46 15.93
CA VAL A 22 7.44 -1.12 14.63
C VAL A 22 7.22 -2.62 14.86
N LEU A 23 6.06 -3.10 14.41
CA LEU A 23 5.62 -4.47 14.60
C LEU A 23 5.55 -5.19 13.25
N ILE A 24 6.07 -6.41 13.18
CA ILE A 24 5.81 -7.33 12.06
C ILE A 24 4.76 -8.33 12.47
N LEU A 25 3.83 -8.57 11.54
CA LEU A 25 2.90 -9.68 11.57
C LEU A 25 3.57 -10.86 10.86
N PRO A 26 4.08 -11.87 11.60
CA PRO A 26 4.79 -13.01 11.00
C PRO A 26 3.86 -13.94 10.21
N ARG A 27 2.55 -13.81 10.40
CA ARG A 27 1.51 -14.46 9.61
C ARG A 27 0.50 -13.39 9.23
N GLU A 28 -0.03 -13.46 8.02
CA GLU A 28 -1.20 -12.66 7.69
C GLU A 28 -2.32 -13.00 8.69
N PRO A 29 -3.08 -12.00 9.18
CA PRO A 29 -4.23 -12.25 10.02
C PRO A 29 -5.22 -13.09 9.20
N SER A 30 -5.23 -14.40 9.45
CA SER A 30 -6.32 -15.25 8.99
C SER A 30 -7.57 -14.66 9.63
N PRO A 31 -8.59 -14.29 8.85
CA PRO A 31 -9.79 -13.76 9.45
C PRO A 31 -10.30 -14.82 10.45
N ALA A 32 -10.66 -14.39 11.66
CA ALA A 32 -10.81 -15.27 12.84
C ALA A 32 -11.75 -16.47 12.65
N TRP A 33 -12.60 -16.46 11.61
CA TRP A 33 -13.43 -17.57 11.18
C TRP A 33 -12.68 -18.75 10.53
N ALA A 34 -11.39 -18.60 10.21
CA ALA A 34 -10.59 -19.60 9.48
C ALA A 34 -9.68 -20.46 10.37
N ALA A 35 -9.62 -20.20 11.68
CA ALA A 35 -8.86 -21.02 12.63
C ALA A 35 -9.80 -22.04 13.28
N LEU A 36 -9.79 -23.28 12.79
CA LEU A 36 -10.39 -24.41 13.50
C LEU A 36 -9.33 -24.95 14.48
N SER A 37 -9.73 -25.24 15.73
CA SER A 37 -8.87 -26.01 16.63
C SER A 37 -8.78 -27.46 16.12
N GLU A 38 -7.65 -28.14 16.32
CA GLU A 38 -7.51 -29.56 15.94
C GLU A 38 -8.56 -30.45 16.64
N GLU A 39 -9.04 -30.03 17.82
CA GLU A 39 -10.10 -30.71 18.57
C GLU A 39 -11.48 -30.49 17.93
N ASP A 40 -11.76 -29.29 17.40
CA ASP A 40 -13.01 -28.98 16.68
C ASP A 40 -13.04 -29.62 15.29
N GLU A 41 -11.90 -29.72 14.61
CA GLU A 41 -11.79 -30.50 13.38
C GLU A 41 -12.04 -31.99 13.66
N ALA A 42 -11.42 -32.55 14.70
CA ALA A 42 -11.63 -33.95 15.08
C ALA A 42 -13.10 -34.23 15.46
N ALA A 43 -13.74 -33.33 16.20
CA ALA A 43 -15.15 -33.43 16.56
C ALA A 43 -16.09 -33.30 15.35
N ALA A 44 -15.80 -32.39 14.40
CA ALA A 44 -16.56 -32.25 13.16
C ALA A 44 -16.43 -33.48 12.27
N TYR A 45 -15.24 -34.10 12.21
CA TYR A 45 -15.00 -35.36 11.52
C TYR A 45 -15.73 -36.54 12.18
N GLU A 46 -15.77 -36.60 13.51
CA GLU A 46 -16.44 -37.67 14.26
C GLU A 46 -17.98 -37.56 14.14
N ALA A 47 -18.52 -36.33 14.17
CA ALA A 47 -19.94 -36.08 13.92
C ALA A 47 -20.35 -36.42 12.48
N ALA A 48 -19.54 -36.05 11.48
CA ALA A 48 -19.79 -36.39 10.08
C ALA A 48 -19.70 -37.90 9.82
N ALA A 49 -18.81 -38.61 10.51
CA ALA A 49 -18.70 -40.07 10.46
C ALA A 49 -19.94 -40.79 11.03
N CYS A 50 -20.63 -40.18 12.00
CA CYS A 50 -21.83 -40.75 12.61
C CYS A 50 -23.10 -40.50 11.77
N ASP A 51 -23.24 -39.33 11.15
CA ASP A 51 -24.47 -38.93 10.44
C ASP A 51 -24.40 -39.09 8.92
N GLY A 52 -23.24 -39.46 8.36
CA GLY A 52 -23.09 -39.79 6.93
C GLY A 52 -23.23 -38.58 5.98
N GLY A 53 -23.15 -37.36 6.51
CA GLY A 53 -23.13 -36.10 5.75
C GLY A 53 -21.72 -35.58 5.47
N PRO A 54 -21.57 -34.56 4.61
CA PRO A 54 -20.30 -33.85 4.46
C PRO A 54 -19.86 -33.25 5.80
N VAL A 55 -18.55 -33.18 6.04
CA VAL A 55 -17.99 -32.51 7.22
C VAL A 55 -18.40 -31.04 7.17
N LEU A 56 -19.43 -30.69 7.92
CA LEU A 56 -19.85 -29.31 8.13
C LEU A 56 -19.08 -28.80 9.34
N THR A 57 -17.98 -28.11 9.07
CA THR A 57 -17.32 -27.30 10.09
C THR A 57 -18.24 -26.12 10.39
N LEU A 58 -19.05 -26.24 11.45
CA LEU A 58 -19.75 -25.08 12.00
C LEU A 58 -18.69 -24.07 12.41
N ALA A 59 -18.80 -22.85 11.90
CA ALA A 59 -17.89 -21.77 12.26
C ALA A 59 -17.87 -21.64 13.80
N PRO A 60 -16.70 -21.74 14.45
CA PRO A 60 -16.64 -21.51 15.88
C PRO A 60 -17.08 -20.07 16.15
N LEU A 61 -18.09 -19.90 17.01
CA LEU A 61 -18.31 -18.61 17.65
C LEU A 61 -17.06 -18.35 18.49
N ALA A 62 -16.25 -17.36 18.10
CA ALA A 62 -15.17 -16.85 18.94
C ALA A 62 -15.78 -16.52 20.31
N ALA A 63 -15.49 -17.36 21.30
CA ALA A 63 -15.84 -17.05 22.67
C ALA A 63 -14.86 -15.98 23.15
N ASP A 64 -15.35 -14.97 23.86
CA ASP A 64 -14.52 -13.88 24.43
C ASP A 64 -13.41 -14.38 25.38
N ASP A 65 -13.36 -15.68 25.67
CA ASP A 65 -12.40 -16.34 26.57
C ASP A 65 -11.21 -17.03 25.84
N ASP A 66 -11.09 -16.92 24.51
CA ASP A 66 -9.95 -17.46 23.75
C ASP A 66 -8.71 -16.54 23.84
N ASP A 67 -8.15 -16.41 25.04
CA ASP A 67 -6.86 -15.75 25.36
C ASP A 67 -5.65 -16.35 24.59
N GLY A 68 -5.86 -17.44 23.83
CA GLY A 68 -4.85 -18.10 23.00
C GLY A 68 -4.81 -17.68 21.51
N SER A 69 -5.71 -16.79 21.05
CA SER A 69 -5.93 -16.53 19.62
C SER A 69 -5.28 -15.25 19.06
N LEU A 70 -4.69 -14.40 19.90
CA LEU A 70 -3.98 -13.21 19.40
C LEU A 70 -2.68 -13.64 18.72
N GLN A 71 -2.63 -13.51 17.39
CA GLN A 71 -1.42 -13.77 16.63
C GLN A 71 -0.24 -12.99 17.22
N PRO A 72 0.91 -13.64 17.46
CA PRO A 72 2.04 -12.99 18.10
C PRO A 72 2.56 -11.86 17.19
N LEU A 73 2.36 -10.61 17.61
CA LEU A 73 2.98 -9.44 17.01
C LEU A 73 4.47 -9.44 17.38
N LEU A 74 5.34 -9.52 16.38
CA LEU A 74 6.77 -9.44 16.60
C LEU A 74 7.16 -7.96 16.66
N ALA A 75 7.48 -7.46 17.85
CA ALA A 75 8.09 -6.14 17.97
C ALA A 75 9.54 -6.21 17.48
N ILE A 76 9.81 -5.55 16.36
CA ILE A 76 11.15 -5.51 15.76
C ILE A 76 11.94 -4.34 16.29
N ASP A 77 11.30 -3.17 16.34
CA ASP A 77 11.97 -1.95 16.77
C ASP A 77 11.07 -1.05 17.59
N ARG A 78 11.72 -0.30 18.47
CA ARG A 78 11.12 0.78 19.24
C ARG A 78 11.94 2.03 19.04
N VAL A 79 11.40 2.96 18.25
CA VAL A 79 12.08 4.18 17.86
C VAL A 79 11.64 5.33 18.75
N GLU A 80 12.58 5.89 19.50
CA GLU A 80 12.33 7.07 20.33
C GLU A 80 12.37 8.35 19.49
N LEU A 81 11.27 9.10 19.51
CA LEU A 81 11.16 10.39 18.84
C LEU A 81 11.43 11.48 19.87
N ALA A 82 12.54 12.20 19.73
CA ALA A 82 12.94 13.24 20.67
C ALA A 82 12.66 14.65 20.10
N SER A 83 12.06 15.52 20.90
CA SER A 83 11.88 16.95 20.60
C SER A 83 12.73 17.82 21.53
N VAL A 84 13.27 18.91 21.01
CA VAL A 84 14.03 19.90 21.80
C VAL A 84 13.06 20.81 22.57
N SER A 85 11.87 21.06 22.02
CA SER A 85 10.82 21.84 22.67
C SER A 85 9.78 20.94 23.36
N ALA A 86 9.75 20.94 24.70
CA ALA A 86 8.69 20.28 25.47
C ALA A 86 7.33 21.00 25.27
N THR A 87 6.64 20.67 24.17
CA THR A 87 5.31 21.19 23.82
C THR A 87 4.18 20.52 24.60
N LEU A 88 4.47 19.51 25.42
CA LEU A 88 3.57 18.92 26.41
C LEU A 88 3.30 19.86 27.61
N LYS A 89 3.05 21.15 27.38
CA LYS A 89 2.63 22.09 28.43
C LYS A 89 1.11 22.10 28.54
N ARG A 90 0.61 21.69 29.71
CA ARG A 90 -0.79 21.81 30.12
C ARG A 90 -1.30 23.25 29.90
N PRO A 91 -2.36 23.50 29.10
CA PRO A 91 -2.82 24.85 28.80
C PRO A 91 -3.45 25.52 30.02
N LYS A 92 -3.17 26.81 30.23
CA LYS A 92 -3.58 27.59 31.41
C LYS A 92 -4.98 28.23 31.32
N THR A 93 -5.83 27.89 30.35
CA THR A 93 -7.17 28.50 30.24
C THR A 93 -8.26 27.49 29.86
N SER A 94 -9.41 27.60 30.54
CA SER A 94 -10.47 26.58 30.62
C SER A 94 -11.22 26.27 29.32
N LEU A 95 -11.14 27.12 28.29
CA LEU A 95 -11.68 26.82 26.96
C LEU A 95 -10.72 26.02 26.09
N LYS A 96 -9.40 26.07 26.36
CA LYS A 96 -8.38 25.20 25.75
C LYS A 96 -8.24 23.84 26.46
N ALA A 97 -8.88 23.67 27.61
CA ALA A 97 -8.88 22.41 28.35
C ALA A 97 -9.82 21.35 27.72
N ALA A 98 -10.92 21.78 27.10
CA ALA A 98 -11.90 20.87 26.49
C ALA A 98 -11.45 20.29 25.13
N GLN A 99 -10.47 20.93 24.46
CA GLN A 99 -9.82 20.38 23.25
C GLN A 99 -8.59 19.51 23.58
N ASN A 100 -8.20 19.43 24.87
CA ASN A 100 -6.97 18.77 25.33
C ASN A 100 -7.21 17.50 26.18
N GLU A 101 -8.40 16.90 26.12
CA GLU A 101 -8.57 15.47 26.46
C GLU A 101 -8.12 14.55 25.32
N LEU A 102 -7.76 15.13 24.18
CA LEU A 102 -7.11 14.42 23.08
C LEU A 102 -5.64 14.19 23.47
N ALA A 103 -5.25 12.91 23.49
CA ALA A 103 -3.87 12.44 23.56
C ALA A 103 -2.95 13.30 22.67
N PRO A 104 -1.63 13.38 22.94
CA PRO A 104 -0.70 14.01 21.99
C PRO A 104 -1.03 13.47 20.60
N PHE A 105 -1.50 14.32 19.69
CA PHE A 105 -1.89 13.89 18.36
C PHE A 105 -0.63 13.34 17.70
N VAL A 106 -0.57 12.02 17.60
CA VAL A 106 0.47 11.30 16.89
C VAL A 106 -0.14 10.90 15.57
N SER A 107 0.31 11.53 14.48
CA SER A 107 -0.10 11.12 13.13
C SER A 107 1.08 10.47 12.43
N VAL A 108 0.83 9.33 11.82
CA VAL A 108 1.84 8.55 11.10
C VAL A 108 1.38 8.42 9.65
N ALA A 109 2.27 8.73 8.70
CA ALA A 109 1.99 8.63 7.28
C ALA A 109 3.19 8.08 6.52
N TRP A 110 2.97 7.12 5.63
CA TRP A 110 4.02 6.58 4.76
C TRP A 110 4.47 7.61 3.72
N ASP A 111 5.75 7.60 3.40
CA ASP A 111 6.30 8.40 2.31
C ASP A 111 5.87 7.80 0.96
N PRO A 112 5.04 8.47 0.14
CA PRO A 112 4.64 7.96 -1.17
C PRO A 112 5.81 7.83 -2.15
N SER A 113 6.95 8.47 -1.84
CA SER A 113 8.16 8.39 -2.66
C SER A 113 9.17 7.35 -2.17
N CYS A 114 8.98 6.78 -1.00
CA CYS A 114 9.86 5.74 -0.46
C CYS A 114 9.10 4.78 0.46
N ARG A 115 9.09 3.50 0.09
CA ARG A 115 8.44 2.43 0.84
C ARG A 115 9.00 2.29 2.26
N ASP A 116 10.28 2.52 2.47
CA ASP A 116 10.94 2.24 3.75
C ASP A 116 10.88 3.42 4.72
N ARG A 117 10.12 4.48 4.39
CA ARG A 117 10.08 5.69 5.20
C ARG A 117 8.68 6.04 5.67
N VAL A 118 8.62 6.46 6.93
CA VAL A 118 7.43 6.93 7.59
C VAL A 118 7.66 8.33 8.16
N PHE A 119 6.68 9.21 8.00
CA PHE A 119 6.62 10.50 8.67
C PHE A 119 5.76 10.41 9.92
N CYS A 120 6.35 10.78 11.05
CA CYS A 120 5.68 10.81 12.35
C CYS A 120 5.58 12.25 12.83
N CYS A 121 4.36 12.69 13.14
CA CYS A 121 4.10 13.95 13.81
C CYS A 121 3.78 13.64 15.27
N ALA A 122 4.44 14.30 16.20
CA ALA A 122 4.16 14.16 17.64
C ALA A 122 4.25 15.51 18.34
N GLY A 123 3.12 15.99 18.86
CA GLY A 123 3.06 17.30 19.49
C GLY A 123 3.37 18.41 18.47
N GLY A 124 4.44 19.18 18.70
CA GLY A 124 4.92 20.22 17.78
C GLY A 124 6.00 19.78 16.79
N ALA A 125 6.45 18.52 16.85
CA ALA A 125 7.58 18.02 16.08
C ALA A 125 7.15 17.08 14.94
N VAL A 126 7.92 17.11 13.85
CA VAL A 126 7.79 16.19 12.71
C VAL A 126 9.10 15.47 12.51
N HIS A 127 9.03 14.15 12.45
CA HIS A 127 10.16 13.24 12.27
C HIS A 127 9.98 12.42 10.98
N GLY A 128 11.05 12.23 10.23
CA GLY A 128 11.15 11.20 9.20
C GLY A 128 11.93 10.01 9.74
N VAL A 129 11.31 8.84 9.76
CA VAL A 129 11.90 7.58 10.21
C VAL A 129 12.10 6.70 8.98
N THR A 130 13.34 6.31 8.70
CA THR A 130 13.68 5.39 7.60
C THR A 130 14.04 4.02 8.20
N LEU A 131 13.28 2.98 7.84
CA LEU A 131 13.41 1.60 8.27
C LEU A 131 14.47 0.90 7.42
N THR A 132 15.74 1.09 7.76
CA THR A 132 16.89 0.66 6.93
C THR A 132 17.08 -0.85 6.82
N TRP A 133 16.31 -1.62 7.58
CA TRP A 133 16.32 -3.07 7.56
C TRP A 133 15.19 -3.66 6.70
N LEU A 134 14.20 -2.87 6.27
CA LEU A 134 12.98 -3.37 5.67
C LEU A 134 13.25 -4.16 4.38
N ALA A 135 14.09 -3.63 3.49
CA ALA A 135 14.47 -4.32 2.25
C ALA A 135 15.21 -5.64 2.51
N SER A 136 16.07 -5.69 3.54
CA SER A 136 16.78 -6.92 3.92
C SER A 136 15.84 -7.99 4.47
N VAL A 137 14.86 -7.59 5.27
CA VAL A 137 13.84 -8.50 5.80
C VAL A 137 12.96 -9.05 4.67
N GLU A 138 12.56 -8.21 3.72
CA GLU A 138 11.78 -8.64 2.55
C GLU A 138 12.56 -9.63 1.67
N GLY A 139 13.83 -9.33 1.40
CA GLY A 139 14.71 -10.25 0.65
C GLY A 139 14.84 -11.61 1.34
N ALA A 140 15.02 -11.62 2.66
CA ALA A 140 15.13 -12.86 3.45
C ALA A 140 13.83 -13.67 3.51
N VAL A 141 12.66 -13.03 3.40
CA VAL A 141 11.36 -13.72 3.30
C VAL A 141 11.18 -14.36 1.91
N ASP A 142 11.81 -13.78 0.88
CA ASP A 142 11.72 -14.27 -0.49
C ASP A 142 12.66 -15.43 -0.83
N GLU A 143 13.72 -15.64 -0.05
CA GLU A 143 14.65 -16.76 -0.20
C GLU A 143 14.02 -18.07 0.30
N GLU A 144 13.91 -19.08 -0.58
CA GLU A 144 13.43 -20.42 -0.21
C GLU A 144 14.36 -21.04 0.86
N GLU A 145 13.80 -21.83 1.79
CA GLU A 145 14.42 -22.42 3.00
C GLU A 145 15.77 -23.19 2.82
N GLY A 146 16.35 -23.24 1.62
CA GLY A 146 17.58 -23.93 1.27
C GLY A 146 18.88 -23.13 1.35
N GLU A 147 18.85 -21.80 1.22
CA GLU A 147 20.07 -20.96 1.22
C GLU A 147 20.11 -20.08 2.48
N LYS A 148 20.53 -20.67 3.60
CA LYS A 148 20.86 -19.91 4.82
C LYS A 148 22.18 -19.17 4.63
N GLU A 149 22.21 -18.13 3.80
CA GLU A 149 23.23 -17.11 3.94
C GLU A 149 22.91 -16.27 5.18
N GLY A 150 23.94 -16.03 6.00
CA GLY A 150 23.81 -15.72 7.41
C GLY A 150 22.99 -14.45 7.70
N GLY A 151 22.09 -14.55 8.69
CA GLY A 151 21.43 -13.41 9.31
C GLY A 151 22.46 -12.43 9.86
N GLY A 152 22.78 -11.41 9.06
CA GLY A 152 23.53 -10.25 9.50
C GLY A 152 22.73 -9.43 10.51
N GLU A 153 23.43 -8.63 11.30
CA GLU A 153 22.80 -7.68 12.23
C GLU A 153 21.98 -6.66 11.42
N LEU A 154 20.66 -6.58 11.69
CA LEU A 154 19.79 -5.60 11.04
C LEU A 154 20.23 -4.19 11.41
N SER A 155 20.29 -3.30 10.42
CA SER A 155 20.66 -1.91 10.63
C SER A 155 19.57 -1.15 11.40
N LEU A 156 19.95 -0.31 12.36
CA LEU A 156 18.98 0.46 13.15
C LEU A 156 18.27 1.53 12.30
N PRO A 157 16.97 1.78 12.52
CA PRO A 157 16.24 2.84 11.84
C PRO A 157 16.88 4.22 12.00
N VAL A 158 16.86 5.00 10.94
CA VAL A 158 17.40 6.37 10.93
C VAL A 158 16.28 7.38 11.17
N VAL A 159 16.41 8.19 12.22
CA VAL A 159 15.45 9.24 12.58
C VAL A 159 16.00 10.62 12.27
N VAL A 160 15.23 11.43 11.55
CA VAL A 160 15.55 12.82 11.24
C VAL A 160 14.42 13.73 11.69
N THR A 161 14.71 14.68 12.58
CA THR A 161 13.75 15.73 12.94
C THR A 161 13.69 16.77 11.84
N LEU A 162 12.54 16.87 11.18
CA LEU A 162 12.29 17.78 10.06
C LEU A 162 11.78 19.15 10.52
N MET A 163 11.05 19.18 11.65
CA MET A 163 10.51 20.40 12.24
C MET A 163 10.34 20.22 13.74
N ASP A 164 10.57 21.29 14.50
CA ASP A 164 10.24 21.39 15.92
C ASP A 164 9.59 22.76 16.18
N SER A 165 8.27 22.77 16.25
CA SER A 165 7.44 23.97 16.44
C SER A 165 6.99 24.08 17.90
N PRO A 166 6.89 25.29 18.48
CA PRO A 166 6.32 25.48 19.81
C PRO A 166 4.79 25.25 19.88
N GLU A 167 4.10 25.25 18.73
CA GLU A 167 2.66 25.02 18.63
C GLU A 167 2.36 23.53 18.35
N VAL A 168 1.21 23.05 18.82
CA VAL A 168 0.77 21.65 18.58
C VAL A 168 0.35 21.50 17.12
N LEU A 169 0.82 20.43 16.48
CA LEU A 169 0.44 20.05 15.13
C LEU A 169 -0.83 19.20 15.14
N LEU A 170 -1.72 19.46 14.18
CA LEU A 170 -2.93 18.68 13.94
C LEU A 170 -2.64 17.39 13.18
N GLY A 171 -1.57 17.40 12.37
CA GLY A 171 -1.12 16.22 11.64
C GLY A 171 -0.19 16.56 10.50
N VAL A 172 0.26 15.50 9.83
CA VAL A 172 1.15 15.57 8.68
C VAL A 172 0.57 14.79 7.50
N ALA A 173 0.70 15.35 6.30
CA ALA A 173 0.27 14.72 5.07
C ALA A 173 1.36 14.84 4.00
N PRO A 174 1.93 13.71 3.54
CA PRO A 174 2.79 13.74 2.38
C PRO A 174 1.94 14.00 1.12
N CYS A 175 2.39 14.94 0.31
CA CYS A 175 1.71 15.44 -0.88
C CYS A 175 2.71 15.48 -2.04
N GLY A 176 2.30 14.97 -3.20
CA GLY A 176 3.08 15.05 -4.43
C GLY A 176 3.43 13.68 -5.01
N ASP A 177 4.01 13.74 -6.20
CA ASP A 177 4.52 12.60 -6.95
C ASP A 177 6.01 12.38 -6.57
N PRO A 178 6.50 11.13 -6.41
CA PRO A 178 7.93 10.83 -6.28
C PRO A 178 8.85 11.60 -7.26
N LEU A 179 8.36 11.98 -8.45
CA LEU A 179 9.09 12.76 -9.45
C LEU A 179 9.13 14.28 -9.19
N ALA A 180 8.24 14.81 -8.35
CA ALA A 180 7.98 16.25 -8.23
C ALA A 180 8.50 16.88 -6.90
N GLU A 181 9.36 16.17 -6.18
CA GLU A 181 9.80 16.48 -4.80
C GLU A 181 8.64 16.31 -3.82
N GLY A 182 8.66 15.23 -3.04
CA GLY A 182 7.68 15.00 -1.97
C GLY A 182 7.57 16.23 -1.07
N LEU A 183 6.38 16.81 -0.99
CA LEU A 183 6.06 17.91 -0.09
C LEU A 183 5.35 17.33 1.12
N LEU A 184 5.94 17.48 2.29
CA LEU A 184 5.31 17.09 3.53
C LEU A 184 4.61 18.31 4.12
N LEU A 185 3.27 18.31 4.11
CA LEU A 185 2.48 19.38 4.71
C LEU A 185 2.25 19.07 6.18
N ALA A 186 2.71 19.94 7.06
CA ALA A 186 2.37 19.92 8.48
C ALA A 186 1.44 21.08 8.78
N VAL A 187 0.32 20.82 9.46
CA VAL A 187 -0.66 21.85 9.83
C VAL A 187 -0.69 22.00 11.33
N ASP A 188 -0.58 23.22 11.83
CA ASP A 188 -0.68 23.51 13.25
C ASP A 188 -2.12 23.75 13.72
N ALA A 189 -2.33 23.73 15.04
CA ALA A 189 -3.63 23.97 15.66
C ALA A 189 -4.17 25.40 15.44
N THR A 190 -3.33 26.32 14.93
CA THR A 190 -3.74 27.68 14.56
C THR A 190 -4.22 27.78 13.11
N GLY A 191 -4.06 26.70 12.33
CA GLY A 191 -4.39 26.65 10.90
C GLY A 191 -3.26 27.12 9.99
N ALA A 192 -2.05 27.35 10.50
CA ALA A 192 -0.89 27.61 9.66
C ALA A 192 -0.38 26.29 9.07
N ALA A 193 0.01 26.33 7.79
CA ALA A 193 0.53 25.20 7.06
C ALA A 193 2.02 25.40 6.75
N PHE A 194 2.83 24.40 7.08
CA PHE A 194 4.27 24.35 6.84
C PHE A 194 4.56 23.30 5.77
N GLY A 195 5.17 23.73 4.66
CA GLY A 195 5.63 22.83 3.60
C GLY A 195 7.07 22.39 3.84
N LEU A 196 7.25 21.18 4.34
CA LEU A 196 8.55 20.56 4.59
C LEU A 196 8.97 19.75 3.35
N ARG A 197 10.27 19.73 3.06
CA ARG A 197 10.84 18.97 1.94
C ARG A 197 11.91 18.01 2.46
N PRO A 198 11.52 16.82 2.89
CA PRO A 198 12.47 15.83 3.36
C PRO A 198 13.44 15.46 2.24
N ALA A 199 14.72 15.33 2.56
CA ALA A 199 15.69 14.80 1.60
C ALA A 199 15.31 13.35 1.25
N PRO A 200 15.36 12.94 -0.03
CA PRO A 200 15.05 11.57 -0.41
C PRO A 200 15.99 10.60 0.33
N PRO A 201 15.50 9.40 0.71
CA PRO A 201 16.35 8.42 1.39
C PRO A 201 17.50 8.01 0.49
N LEU A 202 18.62 7.60 1.07
CA LEU A 202 19.73 7.10 0.28
C LEU A 202 19.33 5.75 -0.33
N PRO A 203 19.67 5.46 -1.59
CA PRO A 203 19.38 4.14 -2.16
C PRO A 203 20.12 3.07 -1.36
N GLU A 204 19.40 2.04 -0.95
CA GLU A 204 19.97 0.84 -0.35
C GLU A 204 20.56 -0.08 -1.43
N GLY A 205 21.61 -0.83 -1.08
CA GLY A 205 22.18 -1.88 -1.95
C GLY A 205 23.48 -1.54 -2.69
N ILE A 206 24.28 -0.57 -2.23
CA ILE A 206 25.69 -0.51 -2.64
C ILE A 206 26.50 -1.10 -1.49
N ASP A 207 26.99 -2.32 -1.68
CA ASP A 207 27.97 -2.96 -0.81
C ASP A 207 29.10 -1.96 -0.51
N THR A 208 29.22 -1.53 0.74
CA THR A 208 30.32 -0.65 1.18
C THR A 208 31.70 -1.33 1.15
N GLY A 209 31.79 -2.53 0.55
CA GLY A 209 33.04 -3.23 0.27
C GLY A 209 33.85 -2.60 -0.87
N ASN A 210 33.23 -1.81 -1.75
CA ASN A 210 33.93 -1.06 -2.81
C ASN A 210 34.02 0.43 -2.44
N GLU A 211 35.23 0.92 -2.16
CA GLU A 211 35.49 2.31 -1.78
C GLU A 211 34.99 3.32 -2.83
N ASP A 212 35.07 2.99 -4.12
CA ASP A 212 34.64 3.86 -5.23
C ASP A 212 33.12 4.09 -5.27
N GLU A 213 32.35 3.08 -4.86
CA GLU A 213 30.90 3.04 -4.90
C GLU A 213 30.31 3.75 -3.67
N ALA A 214 30.97 3.64 -2.51
CA ALA A 214 30.69 4.40 -1.30
C ALA A 214 30.97 5.91 -1.45
N ILE A 215 32.00 6.29 -2.24
CA ILE A 215 32.28 7.70 -2.58
C ILE A 215 31.17 8.25 -3.47
N ALA A 216 30.76 7.50 -4.50
CA ALA A 216 29.67 7.91 -5.39
C ALA A 216 28.33 8.06 -4.63
N LEU A 217 28.07 7.20 -3.64
CA LEU A 217 26.90 7.28 -2.78
C LEU A 217 26.95 8.51 -1.86
N LYS A 218 28.11 8.83 -1.26
CA LYS A 218 28.30 10.05 -0.46
C LYS A 218 28.15 11.33 -1.29
N GLU A 219 28.65 11.32 -2.52
CA GLU A 219 28.48 12.44 -3.46
C GLU A 219 27.02 12.59 -3.91
N ALA A 220 26.31 11.48 -4.16
CA ALA A 220 24.88 11.48 -4.46
C ALA A 220 24.05 11.93 -3.26
N ALA A 221 24.40 11.49 -2.05
CA ALA A 221 23.80 11.91 -0.78
C ALA A 221 23.92 13.44 -0.58
N ALA A 222 25.13 13.96 -0.75
CA ALA A 222 25.40 15.39 -0.66
C ALA A 222 24.66 16.18 -1.76
N ALA A 223 24.54 15.62 -2.97
CA ALA A 223 23.78 16.21 -4.06
C ALA A 223 22.26 16.19 -3.83
N LEU A 224 21.72 15.16 -3.17
CA LEU A 224 20.30 15.03 -2.82
C LEU A 224 19.91 15.95 -1.65
N ALA A 225 20.74 16.01 -0.60
CA ALA A 225 20.54 16.91 0.54
C ALA A 225 20.64 18.40 0.13
N GLY A 226 21.66 18.79 -0.64
CA GLY A 226 21.76 20.13 -1.22
C GLY A 226 20.73 20.40 -2.34
N GLY A 227 20.12 19.34 -2.87
CA GLY A 227 19.15 19.40 -3.94
C GLY A 227 17.78 19.95 -3.52
N ALA A 228 17.31 19.63 -2.31
CA ALA A 228 16.06 20.16 -1.75
C ALA A 228 16.12 21.68 -1.57
N GLU A 229 17.26 22.16 -1.05
CA GLU A 229 17.57 23.58 -0.94
C GLU A 229 17.73 24.24 -2.31
N ALA A 230 18.41 23.59 -3.27
CA ALA A 230 18.58 24.12 -4.63
C ALA A 230 17.25 24.28 -5.39
N SER A 231 16.28 23.41 -5.15
CA SER A 231 14.95 23.49 -5.76
C SER A 231 14.06 24.54 -5.10
N ALA A 232 14.19 24.73 -3.78
CA ALA A 232 13.57 25.87 -3.09
C ALA A 232 14.19 27.20 -3.56
N GLU A 233 15.52 27.24 -3.71
CA GLU A 233 16.26 28.38 -4.24
C GLU A 233 15.84 28.70 -5.68
N LEU A 234 15.73 27.71 -6.57
CA LEU A 234 15.23 27.93 -7.94
C LEU A 234 13.82 28.50 -7.98
N ARG A 235 12.91 27.96 -7.16
CA ARG A 235 11.52 28.43 -7.11
C ARG A 235 11.43 29.84 -6.54
N ALA A 236 12.28 30.19 -5.56
CA ALA A 236 12.41 31.56 -5.05
C ALA A 236 13.01 32.50 -6.11
N LEU A 237 14.01 32.04 -6.87
CA LEU A 237 14.61 32.79 -7.96
C LEU A 237 13.64 32.99 -9.13
N ALA A 238 12.67 32.10 -9.35
CA ALA A 238 11.64 32.26 -10.39
C ALA A 238 10.78 33.54 -10.20
N ALA A 239 10.72 34.09 -8.97
CA ALA A 239 10.06 35.36 -8.69
C ALA A 239 10.86 36.60 -9.18
N GLY A 240 12.08 36.41 -9.68
CA GLY A 240 12.94 37.46 -10.22
C GLY A 240 14.02 37.96 -9.25
N PRO A 241 14.78 39.00 -9.63
CA PRO A 241 15.89 39.51 -8.84
C PRO A 241 15.41 40.07 -7.49
N PRO A 242 16.04 39.73 -6.35
CA PRO A 242 15.55 40.14 -5.04
C PRO A 242 15.60 41.66 -4.81
N GLY A 243 14.60 42.16 -4.08
CA GLY A 243 14.50 43.55 -3.60
C GLY A 243 13.90 44.56 -4.58
N PRO A 244 13.53 45.76 -4.12
CA PRO A 244 13.07 46.84 -4.99
C PRO A 244 14.16 47.24 -6.00
N PRO A 245 13.83 47.82 -7.17
CA PRO A 245 14.81 48.36 -8.10
C PRO A 245 15.79 49.30 -7.36
N PRO A 246 17.08 49.36 -7.75
CA PRO A 246 18.04 50.25 -7.10
C PRO A 246 17.47 51.66 -7.05
N ALA A 247 17.42 52.24 -5.84
CA ALA A 247 16.87 53.57 -5.63
C ALA A 247 17.61 54.58 -6.49
N THR A 248 16.87 55.51 -7.11
CA THR A 248 17.49 56.63 -7.81
C THR A 248 18.33 57.44 -6.82
N PRO A 249 19.56 57.83 -7.17
CA PRO A 249 20.41 58.61 -6.26
C PRO A 249 19.70 59.89 -5.84
N ALA A 250 19.87 60.30 -4.58
CA ALA A 250 19.24 61.50 -4.04
C ALA A 250 19.58 62.72 -4.92
N GLY A 251 18.55 63.45 -5.39
CA GLY A 251 18.74 64.58 -6.31
C GLY A 251 18.80 64.22 -7.81
N ALA A 252 18.59 62.95 -8.19
CA ALA A 252 18.56 62.52 -9.60
C ALA A 252 17.56 63.31 -10.47
N ALA A 253 16.46 63.79 -9.89
CA ALA A 253 15.47 64.63 -10.57
C ALA A 253 16.01 66.02 -10.96
N ALA A 254 17.07 66.50 -10.30
CA ALA A 254 17.71 67.78 -10.57
C ALA A 254 18.87 67.67 -11.59
N LEU A 255 19.35 66.46 -11.88
CA LEU A 255 20.44 66.21 -12.82
C LEU A 255 19.91 66.21 -14.26
N LYS A 256 20.39 67.15 -15.08
CA LYS A 256 20.02 67.22 -16.50
C LYS A 256 20.85 66.24 -17.34
N PRO A 257 20.22 65.52 -18.29
CA PRO A 257 20.94 64.73 -19.29
C PRO A 257 21.97 65.58 -20.03
N GLY A 258 23.19 65.07 -20.21
CA GLY A 258 24.27 65.79 -20.92
C GLY A 258 25.22 66.59 -20.03
N THR A 259 24.97 66.68 -18.71
CA THR A 259 25.96 67.16 -17.74
C THR A 259 26.92 66.04 -17.34
N ILE A 260 28.16 66.38 -16.96
CA ILE A 260 29.17 65.39 -16.53
C ILE A 260 28.64 64.60 -15.32
N GLU A 261 28.01 65.30 -14.37
CA GLU A 261 27.42 64.70 -13.16
C GLU A 261 26.20 63.82 -13.48
N GLY A 262 25.30 64.27 -14.38
CA GLY A 262 24.16 63.47 -14.82
C GLY A 262 24.58 62.21 -15.58
N ASN A 263 25.58 62.30 -16.45
CA ASN A 263 26.12 61.15 -17.18
C ASN A 263 26.85 60.17 -16.24
N ALA A 264 27.57 60.67 -15.23
CA ALA A 264 28.22 59.83 -14.21
C ALA A 264 27.19 59.10 -13.33
N ALA A 265 26.13 59.77 -12.90
CA ALA A 265 25.04 59.16 -12.14
C ALA A 265 24.28 58.10 -12.96
N LEU A 266 24.05 58.36 -14.25
CA LEU A 266 23.44 57.39 -15.17
C LEU A 266 24.35 56.17 -15.39
N ALA A 267 25.66 56.37 -15.57
CA ALA A 267 26.61 55.28 -15.69
C ALA A 267 26.66 54.42 -14.42
N ALA A 268 26.68 55.04 -13.23
CA ALA A 268 26.64 54.34 -11.95
C ALA A 268 25.35 53.51 -11.77
N ALA A 269 24.19 54.08 -12.11
CA ALA A 269 22.91 53.38 -12.06
C ALA A 269 22.86 52.20 -13.05
N ALA A 270 23.41 52.38 -14.27
CA ALA A 270 23.49 51.32 -15.27
C ALA A 270 24.41 50.17 -14.82
N ILE A 271 25.55 50.48 -14.20
CA ILE A 271 26.46 49.48 -13.62
C ILE A 271 25.77 48.72 -12.49
N ALA A 272 25.12 49.41 -11.55
CA ALA A 272 24.41 48.77 -10.44
C ALA A 272 23.27 47.85 -10.92
N LEU A 273 22.52 48.28 -11.94
CA LEU A 273 21.48 47.46 -12.57
C LEU A 273 22.09 46.22 -13.25
N LYS A 274 23.17 46.39 -14.00
CA LYS A 274 23.88 45.29 -14.67
C LYS A 274 24.44 44.28 -13.67
N GLU A 275 25.08 44.74 -12.60
CA GLU A 275 25.61 43.87 -11.54
C GLU A 275 24.52 43.05 -10.86
N ARG A 276 23.36 43.66 -10.57
CA ARG A 276 22.22 42.96 -9.98
C ARG A 276 21.72 41.84 -10.91
N HIS A 277 21.52 42.15 -12.19
CA HIS A 277 21.02 41.16 -13.15
C HIS A 277 22.05 40.07 -13.44
N LEU A 278 23.34 40.40 -13.51
CA LEU A 278 24.41 39.41 -13.65
C LEU A 278 24.50 38.50 -12.42
N ARG A 279 24.48 39.04 -11.20
CA ARG A 279 24.48 38.22 -9.97
C ARG A 279 23.26 37.31 -9.90
N TYR A 280 22.09 37.82 -10.28
CA TYR A 280 20.87 37.02 -10.37
C TYR A 280 21.03 35.90 -11.42
N ALA A 281 21.48 36.20 -12.63
CA ALA A 281 21.71 35.21 -13.67
C ALA A 281 22.72 34.13 -13.26
N HIS A 282 23.81 34.51 -12.57
CA HIS A 282 24.78 33.55 -12.03
C HIS A 282 24.17 32.64 -10.95
N ARG A 283 23.32 33.19 -10.06
CA ARG A 283 22.61 32.39 -9.06
C ARG A 283 21.62 31.43 -9.70
N VAL A 284 20.82 31.90 -10.66
CA VAL A 284 19.90 31.05 -11.43
C VAL A 284 20.68 29.93 -12.10
N HIS A 285 21.75 30.23 -12.84
CA HIS A 285 22.55 29.21 -13.52
C HIS A 285 23.15 28.18 -12.56
N ALA A 286 23.70 28.62 -11.42
CA ALA A 286 24.25 27.72 -10.41
C ALA A 286 23.16 26.83 -9.78
N ALA A 287 22.01 27.40 -9.45
CA ALA A 287 20.88 26.66 -8.89
C ALA A 287 20.28 25.68 -9.91
N THR A 288 20.14 26.07 -11.18
CA THR A 288 19.69 25.18 -12.27
C THR A 288 20.65 24.03 -12.47
N LYS A 289 21.96 24.28 -12.45
CA LYS A 289 22.98 23.24 -12.58
C LYS A 289 22.89 22.23 -11.43
N ARG A 290 22.80 22.70 -10.18
CA ARG A 290 22.62 21.82 -9.00
C ARG A 290 21.34 20.98 -9.09
N HIS A 291 20.23 21.60 -9.46
CA HIS A 291 18.95 20.90 -9.64
C HIS A 291 19.00 19.85 -10.75
N SER A 292 19.66 20.14 -11.87
CA SER A 292 19.82 19.16 -12.95
C SER A 292 20.64 17.93 -12.53
N LEU A 293 21.67 18.12 -11.70
CA LEU A 293 22.46 17.02 -11.14
C LEU A 293 21.63 16.17 -10.18
N ARG A 294 20.81 16.82 -9.34
CA ARG A 294 19.87 16.15 -8.43
C ARG A 294 18.86 15.30 -9.21
N LEU A 295 18.18 15.87 -10.21
CA LEU A 295 17.23 15.11 -11.04
C LEU A 295 17.92 13.93 -11.74
N GLY A 296 19.17 14.11 -12.18
CA GLY A 296 19.95 13.02 -12.74
C GLY A 296 20.22 11.88 -11.75
N ALA A 297 20.46 12.19 -10.48
CA ALA A 297 20.61 11.20 -9.41
C ALA A 297 19.28 10.49 -9.10
N GLU A 298 18.18 11.25 -9.01
CA GLU A 298 16.84 10.71 -8.76
C GLU A 298 16.39 9.75 -9.87
N ILE A 299 16.59 10.13 -11.14
CA ILE A 299 16.27 9.26 -12.28
C ILE A 299 17.09 7.97 -12.23
N LYS A 300 18.36 8.01 -11.82
CA LYS A 300 19.18 6.80 -11.68
C LYS A 300 18.64 5.90 -10.57
N ARG A 301 18.30 6.46 -9.42
CA ARG A 301 17.71 5.73 -8.30
C ARG A 301 16.41 5.04 -8.72
N GLN A 302 15.46 5.78 -9.29
CA GLN A 302 14.19 5.23 -9.73
C GLN A 302 14.34 4.14 -10.80
N ARG A 303 15.37 4.22 -11.65
CA ARG A 303 15.68 3.14 -12.60
C ARG A 303 16.13 1.86 -11.90
N VAL A 304 16.86 1.96 -10.81
CA VAL A 304 17.26 0.80 -9.99
C VAL A 304 16.04 0.23 -9.30
N GLU A 305 15.23 1.05 -8.63
CA GLU A 305 13.99 0.60 -7.97
C GLU A 305 13.01 -0.05 -8.97
N ALA A 306 12.81 0.57 -10.14
CA ALA A 306 11.95 0.00 -11.18
C ALA A 306 12.51 -1.29 -11.80
N LYS A 307 13.82 -1.54 -11.67
CA LYS A 307 14.44 -2.80 -12.09
C LYS A 307 14.15 -3.88 -11.05
N VAL A 308 14.34 -3.59 -9.77
CA VAL A 308 14.03 -4.50 -8.65
C VAL A 308 12.55 -4.91 -8.67
N ILE A 309 11.64 -3.96 -8.86
CA ILE A 309 10.19 -4.26 -8.95
C ILE A 309 9.88 -5.17 -10.15
N ARG A 310 10.56 -4.98 -11.28
CA ARG A 310 10.37 -5.84 -12.46
C ARG A 310 10.87 -7.25 -12.21
N GLU A 311 12.05 -7.39 -11.60
CA GLU A 311 12.61 -8.69 -11.22
C GLU A 311 11.70 -9.40 -10.19
N GLY A 312 11.17 -8.67 -9.20
CA GLY A 312 10.19 -9.19 -8.25
C GLY A 312 8.88 -9.63 -8.91
N LEU A 313 8.38 -8.89 -9.90
CA LEU A 313 7.19 -9.28 -10.67
C LEU A 313 7.44 -10.58 -11.46
N GLU A 314 8.61 -10.70 -12.09
CA GLU A 314 9.00 -11.93 -12.81
C GLU A 314 9.07 -13.13 -11.85
N ALA A 315 9.60 -12.95 -10.64
CA ALA A 315 9.61 -13.98 -9.60
C ALA A 315 8.19 -14.38 -9.15
N VAL A 316 7.29 -13.42 -8.94
CA VAL A 316 5.89 -13.69 -8.58
C VAL A 316 5.17 -14.45 -9.69
N LEU A 317 5.39 -14.09 -10.96
CA LEU A 317 4.82 -14.81 -12.10
C LEU A 317 5.33 -16.26 -12.16
N ALA A 318 6.63 -16.49 -11.94
CA ALA A 318 7.19 -17.84 -11.87
C ALA A 318 6.59 -18.65 -10.70
N ARG A 319 6.44 -18.04 -9.51
CA ARG A 319 5.79 -18.68 -8.34
C ARG A 319 4.33 -19.05 -8.64
N LYS A 320 3.60 -18.20 -9.36
CA LYS A 320 2.21 -18.49 -9.79
C LYS A 320 2.15 -19.72 -10.68
N GLU A 321 3.07 -19.88 -11.62
CA GLU A 321 3.11 -21.06 -12.50
C GLU A 321 3.41 -22.34 -11.71
N ILE A 322 4.35 -22.30 -10.78
CA ILE A 322 4.66 -23.42 -9.87
C ILE A 322 3.44 -23.79 -9.02
N LEU A 323 2.74 -22.79 -8.47
CA LEU A 323 1.55 -23.02 -7.67
C LEU A 323 0.42 -23.64 -8.50
N ALA A 324 0.21 -23.17 -9.73
CA ALA A 324 -0.78 -23.75 -10.64
C ALA A 324 -0.48 -25.23 -10.91
N ALA A 325 0.78 -25.58 -11.18
CA ALA A 325 1.18 -26.98 -11.38
C ALA A 325 0.95 -27.85 -10.13
N LYS A 326 1.23 -27.31 -8.93
CA LYS A 326 0.94 -28.01 -7.65
C LYS A 326 -0.55 -28.23 -7.45
N ILE A 327 -1.39 -27.24 -7.80
CA ILE A 327 -2.86 -27.36 -7.73
C ILE A 327 -3.34 -28.45 -8.69
N GLU A 328 -2.88 -28.45 -9.95
CA GLU A 328 -3.24 -29.48 -10.92
C GLU A 328 -2.83 -30.88 -10.44
N GLN A 329 -1.63 -31.02 -9.88
CA GLN A 329 -1.17 -32.28 -9.30
C GLN A 329 -2.04 -32.71 -8.11
N SER A 330 -2.41 -31.77 -7.24
CA SER A 330 -3.31 -32.02 -6.11
C SER A 330 -4.68 -32.50 -6.58
N VAL A 331 -5.27 -31.83 -7.58
CA VAL A 331 -6.55 -32.22 -8.18
C VAL A 331 -6.49 -33.64 -8.75
N ALA A 332 -5.43 -33.96 -9.51
CA ALA A 332 -5.24 -35.30 -10.06
C ALA A 332 -5.10 -36.37 -8.96
N SER A 333 -4.31 -36.10 -7.92
CA SER A 333 -4.17 -37.03 -6.79
C SER A 333 -5.48 -37.24 -6.03
N HIS A 334 -6.28 -36.18 -5.88
CA HIS A 334 -7.58 -36.25 -5.23
C HIS A 334 -8.60 -37.04 -6.06
N GLU A 335 -8.59 -36.91 -7.39
CA GLU A 335 -9.36 -37.78 -8.27
C GLU A 335 -8.94 -39.25 -8.16
N GLU A 336 -7.64 -39.54 -8.11
CA GLU A 336 -7.14 -40.90 -7.91
C GLU A 336 -7.60 -41.49 -6.57
N ILE A 337 -7.52 -40.71 -5.49
CA ILE A 337 -8.02 -41.13 -4.17
C ILE A 337 -9.53 -41.38 -4.23
N ARG A 338 -10.31 -40.50 -4.87
CA ARG A 338 -11.76 -40.69 -5.06
C ARG A 338 -12.07 -41.97 -5.83
N GLU A 339 -11.33 -42.29 -6.88
CA GLU A 339 -11.50 -43.54 -7.61
C GLU A 339 -11.15 -44.78 -6.76
N ARG A 340 -10.07 -44.71 -5.97
CA ARG A 340 -9.71 -45.78 -5.03
C ARG A 340 -10.80 -45.99 -3.99
N LEU A 341 -11.37 -44.92 -3.44
CA LEU A 341 -12.50 -44.98 -2.51
C LEU A 341 -13.74 -45.58 -3.17
N ARG A 342 -14.05 -45.23 -4.42
CA ARG A 342 -15.16 -45.87 -5.17
C ARG A 342 -14.92 -47.37 -5.33
N LYS A 343 -13.72 -47.79 -5.72
CA LYS A 343 -13.37 -49.22 -5.86
C LYS A 343 -13.44 -49.98 -4.53
N LEU A 344 -13.01 -49.36 -3.44
CA LEU A 344 -13.13 -49.92 -2.09
C LEU A 344 -14.60 -50.06 -1.68
N ALA A 345 -15.41 -49.02 -1.89
CA ALA A 345 -16.84 -49.06 -1.63
C ALA A 345 -17.56 -50.13 -2.47
N GLU A 346 -17.18 -50.30 -3.74
CA GLU A 346 -17.68 -51.39 -4.60
C GLU A 346 -17.27 -52.78 -4.10
N ALA A 347 -16.02 -52.93 -3.63
CA ALA A 347 -15.54 -54.17 -3.03
C ALA A 347 -16.28 -54.49 -1.72
N GLU A 348 -16.55 -53.49 -0.88
CA GLU A 348 -17.36 -53.67 0.34
C GLU A 348 -18.81 -54.05 0.01
N ARG A 349 -19.43 -53.42 -1.00
CA ARG A 349 -20.76 -53.81 -1.50
C ARG A 349 -20.83 -55.26 -1.98
N SER A 350 -19.71 -55.84 -2.41
CA SER A 350 -19.65 -57.23 -2.90
C SER A 350 -19.55 -58.28 -1.77
N LEU A 351 -19.27 -57.86 -0.53
CA LEU A 351 -19.25 -58.75 0.62
C LEU A 351 -20.68 -59.12 1.02
N PRO A 352 -20.99 -60.42 1.21
CA PRO A 352 -22.33 -60.82 1.61
C PRO A 352 -22.59 -60.41 3.07
N HIS A 353 -23.30 -59.30 3.27
CA HIS A 353 -23.83 -58.87 4.57
C HIS A 353 -25.36 -58.71 4.49
N PRO A 354 -26.13 -59.07 5.55
CA PRO A 354 -27.54 -58.74 5.62
C PRO A 354 -27.73 -57.22 5.59
N LEU A 355 -28.66 -56.74 4.75
CA LEU A 355 -28.92 -55.31 4.58
C LEU A 355 -29.26 -54.64 5.91
N THR A 356 -28.57 -53.54 6.22
CA THR A 356 -28.88 -52.73 7.39
C THR A 356 -30.22 -52.00 7.19
N ARG A 357 -30.83 -51.49 8.29
CA ARG A 357 -32.11 -50.75 8.21
C ARG A 357 -32.00 -49.52 7.32
N ALA A 358 -30.87 -48.82 7.37
CA ALA A 358 -30.56 -47.67 6.51
C ALA A 358 -30.42 -48.08 5.03
N GLU A 359 -29.71 -49.17 4.74
CA GLU A 359 -29.59 -49.70 3.37
C GLU A 359 -30.94 -50.16 2.79
N SER A 360 -31.81 -50.74 3.63
CA SER A 360 -33.15 -51.12 3.18
C SER A 360 -34.00 -49.90 2.82
N ALA A 361 -33.92 -48.81 3.59
CA ALA A 361 -34.58 -47.55 3.28
C ALA A 361 -33.99 -46.89 2.02
N PHE A 362 -32.66 -46.86 1.90
CA PHE A 362 -31.99 -46.34 0.70
C PHE A 362 -32.31 -47.16 -0.56
N LYS A 363 -32.43 -48.48 -0.44
CA LYS A 363 -32.85 -49.33 -1.56
C LYS A 363 -34.26 -49.02 -2.03
N THR A 364 -35.18 -48.70 -1.12
CA THR A 364 -36.54 -48.30 -1.49
C THR A 364 -36.57 -46.96 -2.22
N THR A 365 -35.75 -45.99 -1.82
CA THR A 365 -35.65 -44.70 -2.53
C THR A 365 -34.95 -44.86 -3.88
N LEU A 366 -33.93 -45.71 -3.98
CA LEU A 366 -33.26 -46.02 -5.25
C LEU A 366 -34.19 -46.71 -6.24
N GLN A 367 -35.08 -47.60 -5.76
CA GLN A 367 -36.12 -48.22 -6.58
C GLN A 367 -37.15 -47.19 -7.07
N ALA A 368 -37.62 -46.30 -6.20
CA ALA A 368 -38.53 -45.23 -6.60
C ALA A 368 -37.88 -44.31 -7.66
N ASN A 369 -36.61 -43.94 -7.48
CA ASN A 369 -35.86 -43.14 -8.45
C ASN A 369 -35.61 -43.88 -9.77
N ALA A 370 -35.43 -45.21 -9.73
CA ALA A 370 -35.28 -46.03 -10.93
C ALA A 370 -36.60 -46.14 -11.72
N ASP A 371 -37.74 -46.16 -11.02
CA ASP A 371 -39.07 -46.12 -11.65
C ASP A 371 -39.35 -44.76 -12.31
N ASP A 372 -38.78 -43.67 -11.79
CA ASP A 372 -38.90 -42.31 -12.35
C ASP A 372 -37.93 -42.01 -13.51
N LEU A 373 -36.84 -42.77 -13.63
CA LEU A 373 -35.83 -42.62 -14.69
C LEU A 373 -36.42 -42.62 -16.12
N PRO A 374 -37.30 -43.55 -16.54
CA PRO A 374 -37.88 -43.54 -17.89
C PRO A 374 -38.75 -42.32 -18.16
N LEU A 375 -39.41 -41.76 -17.13
CA LEU A 375 -40.20 -40.53 -17.27
C LEU A 375 -39.30 -39.32 -17.51
N LEU A 376 -38.16 -39.25 -16.82
CA LEU A 376 -37.16 -38.19 -17.01
C LEU A 376 -36.48 -38.30 -18.38
N GLU A 377 -36.11 -39.50 -18.82
CA GLU A 377 -35.55 -39.74 -20.16
C GLU A 377 -36.55 -39.32 -21.26
N ALA A 378 -37.83 -39.69 -21.12
CA ALA A 378 -38.87 -39.27 -22.06
C ALA A 378 -39.05 -37.75 -22.11
N LYS A 379 -39.01 -37.07 -20.96
CA LYS A 379 -39.06 -35.60 -20.92
C LYS A 379 -37.81 -34.94 -21.50
N LEU A 380 -36.65 -35.56 -21.33
CA LEU A 380 -35.38 -35.07 -21.89
C LEU A 380 -35.37 -35.26 -23.42
N GLU A 381 -35.87 -36.38 -23.93
CA GLU A 381 -36.09 -36.57 -25.37
C GLU A 381 -37.11 -35.57 -25.93
N GLU A 382 -38.20 -35.31 -25.20
CA GLU A 382 -39.18 -34.30 -25.57
C GLU A 382 -38.54 -32.90 -25.62
N LEU A 383 -37.74 -32.54 -24.62
CA LEU A 383 -36.98 -31.29 -24.59
C LEU A 383 -36.00 -31.20 -25.76
N LYS A 384 -35.27 -32.27 -26.07
CA LYS A 384 -34.38 -32.34 -27.24
C LYS A 384 -35.15 -32.11 -28.53
N ARG A 385 -36.29 -32.79 -28.74
CA ARG A 385 -37.15 -32.57 -29.91
C ARG A 385 -37.68 -31.13 -29.99
N ARG A 386 -38.06 -30.53 -28.86
CA ARG A 386 -38.48 -29.12 -28.82
C ARG A 386 -37.32 -28.17 -29.13
N CYS A 387 -36.13 -28.43 -28.61
CA CYS A 387 -34.93 -27.64 -28.93
C CYS A 387 -34.53 -27.78 -30.40
N GLU A 388 -34.65 -28.98 -30.98
CA GLU A 388 -34.43 -29.22 -32.42
C GLU A 388 -35.46 -28.45 -33.26
N ALA A 389 -36.75 -28.55 -32.92
CA ALA A 389 -37.81 -27.81 -33.61
C ALA A 389 -37.61 -26.28 -33.52
N ILE A 390 -37.27 -25.78 -32.33
CA ILE A 390 -36.96 -24.36 -32.12
C ILE A 390 -35.70 -23.96 -32.90
N GLY A 391 -34.66 -24.80 -32.90
CA GLY A 391 -33.43 -24.57 -33.66
C GLY A 391 -33.65 -24.55 -35.18
N GLU A 392 -34.53 -25.41 -35.69
CA GLU A 392 -34.97 -25.40 -37.08
C GLU A 392 -35.80 -24.16 -37.42
N ASP A 393 -36.69 -23.73 -36.52
CA ASP A 393 -37.47 -22.49 -36.65
C ASP A 393 -36.56 -21.26 -36.66
N PHE A 394 -35.55 -21.19 -35.78
CA PHE A 394 -34.54 -20.13 -35.78
C PHE A 394 -33.61 -20.20 -36.99
N ALA A 395 -33.26 -21.38 -37.50
CA ALA A 395 -32.50 -21.51 -38.74
C ALA A 395 -33.33 -21.12 -39.99
N THR A 396 -34.65 -21.19 -39.91
CA THR A 396 -35.59 -20.81 -40.97
C THR A 396 -35.88 -19.30 -40.92
N ILE A 397 -36.10 -18.75 -39.72
CA ILE A 397 -36.21 -17.30 -39.46
C ILE A 397 -34.86 -16.61 -39.75
N GLY A 398 -33.75 -17.21 -39.34
CA GLY A 398 -32.39 -16.75 -39.62
C GLY A 398 -32.06 -16.77 -41.12
N ARG A 399 -32.62 -17.70 -41.90
CA ARG A 399 -32.53 -17.70 -43.38
C ARG A 399 -33.44 -16.67 -44.05
N LEU A 400 -34.60 -16.37 -43.47
CA LEU A 400 -35.46 -15.25 -43.91
C LEU A 400 -34.86 -13.89 -43.54
N ALA A 401 -34.05 -13.83 -42.47
CA ALA A 401 -33.29 -12.66 -42.03
C ALA A 401 -31.86 -12.58 -42.61
N ALA A 402 -31.39 -13.63 -43.31
CA ALA A 402 -30.06 -13.71 -43.95
C ALA A 402 -29.94 -12.82 -45.22
N GLY A 403 -30.53 -11.63 -45.17
CA GLY A 403 -30.09 -10.48 -45.95
C GLY A 403 -28.94 -9.73 -45.28
N ASP A 404 -28.67 -9.92 -43.98
CA ASP A 404 -27.51 -9.29 -43.33
C ASP A 404 -27.16 -10.06 -42.04
N GLY A 405 -26.23 -11.01 -42.13
CA GLY A 405 -25.71 -11.80 -40.99
C GLY A 405 -24.88 -10.98 -39.99
N ASP A 406 -24.95 -9.65 -40.08
CA ASP A 406 -24.12 -8.69 -39.39
C ASP A 406 -24.95 -7.81 -38.43
N VAL A 407 -26.27 -8.00 -38.34
CA VAL A 407 -27.15 -7.11 -37.54
C VAL A 407 -26.94 -7.26 -36.04
N PHE A 408 -26.67 -8.47 -35.55
CA PHE A 408 -26.52 -8.72 -34.11
C PHE A 408 -25.14 -8.28 -33.59
N GLU A 409 -24.06 -8.54 -34.34
CA GLU A 409 -22.72 -8.03 -34.02
C GLU A 409 -22.63 -6.52 -34.22
N ARG A 410 -23.29 -5.94 -35.24
CA ARG A 410 -23.41 -4.47 -35.37
C ARG A 410 -24.25 -3.85 -34.27
N LEU A 411 -25.33 -4.48 -33.79
CA LEU A 411 -26.10 -3.97 -32.65
C LEU A 411 -25.28 -3.99 -31.35
N ALA A 412 -24.54 -5.08 -31.10
CA ALA A 412 -23.62 -5.18 -29.96
C ALA A 412 -22.45 -4.18 -30.04
N ALA A 413 -21.99 -3.85 -31.25
CA ALA A 413 -20.95 -2.85 -31.48
C ALA A 413 -21.47 -1.40 -31.64
N SER A 414 -22.78 -1.19 -31.80
CA SER A 414 -23.32 0.11 -32.23
C SER A 414 -23.54 1.13 -31.13
N ASP A 415 -23.54 0.72 -29.86
CA ASP A 415 -23.86 1.65 -28.78
C ASP A 415 -22.88 1.53 -27.60
N PRO A 416 -21.80 2.33 -27.58
CA PRO A 416 -20.84 2.32 -26.48
C PRO A 416 -21.49 2.70 -25.14
N ALA A 417 -22.65 3.37 -25.17
CA ALA A 417 -23.45 3.63 -23.98
C ALA A 417 -24.07 2.36 -23.38
N ILE A 418 -24.51 1.42 -24.23
CA ILE A 418 -25.05 0.13 -23.78
C ILE A 418 -23.93 -0.75 -23.24
N ALA A 419 -22.76 -0.77 -23.90
CA ALA A 419 -21.59 -1.51 -23.40
C ALA A 419 -21.12 -0.99 -22.04
N ALA A 420 -21.02 0.34 -21.87
CA ALA A 420 -20.67 0.95 -20.58
C ALA A 420 -21.71 0.69 -19.49
N GLU A 421 -23.00 0.67 -19.84
CA GLU A 421 -24.08 0.33 -18.92
C GLU A 421 -24.04 -1.16 -18.51
N ILE A 422 -23.72 -2.07 -19.44
CA ILE A 422 -23.53 -3.50 -19.12
C ILE A 422 -22.33 -3.68 -18.19
N GLU A 423 -21.20 -3.03 -18.45
CA GLU A 423 -20.03 -3.08 -17.55
C GLU A 423 -20.36 -2.54 -16.14
N LEU A 424 -21.16 -1.47 -16.06
CA LEU A 424 -21.63 -0.91 -14.80
C LEU A 424 -22.56 -1.88 -14.07
N GLN A 425 -23.47 -2.55 -14.78
CA GLN A 425 -24.36 -3.57 -14.22
C GLN A 425 -23.59 -4.83 -13.79
N ASP A 426 -22.56 -5.23 -14.52
CA ASP A 426 -21.69 -6.34 -14.16
C ASP A 426 -20.86 -6.03 -12.90
N ALA A 427 -20.38 -4.79 -12.76
CA ALA A 427 -19.72 -4.34 -11.54
C ALA A 427 -20.69 -4.30 -10.35
N ALA A 428 -21.92 -3.81 -10.57
CA ALA A 428 -22.95 -3.76 -9.53
C ALA A 428 -23.42 -5.16 -9.10
N THR A 429 -23.56 -6.10 -10.04
CA THR A 429 -23.93 -7.48 -9.74
C THR A 429 -22.83 -8.21 -8.98
N LYS A 430 -21.55 -8.02 -9.33
CA LYS A 430 -20.43 -8.55 -8.54
C LYS A 430 -20.42 -8.02 -7.11
N ALA A 431 -20.56 -6.70 -6.93
CA ALA A 431 -20.63 -6.09 -5.60
C ALA A 431 -21.84 -6.59 -4.78
N ASN A 432 -22.99 -6.80 -5.44
CA ASN A 432 -24.16 -7.36 -4.77
C ASN A 432 -23.99 -8.84 -4.43
N LEU A 433 -23.31 -9.63 -5.26
CA LEU A 433 -22.97 -11.03 -4.96
C LEU A 433 -22.00 -11.12 -3.78
N GLU A 434 -21.03 -10.23 -3.68
CA GLU A 434 -20.15 -10.12 -2.51
C GLU A 434 -20.95 -9.80 -1.25
N ARG A 435 -21.86 -8.82 -1.30
CA ARG A 435 -22.78 -8.53 -0.19
C ARG A 435 -23.69 -9.70 0.17
N VAL A 436 -24.22 -10.43 -0.81
CA VAL A 436 -25.05 -11.61 -0.55
C VAL A 436 -24.22 -12.68 0.15
N LYS A 437 -22.99 -12.93 -0.28
CA LYS A 437 -22.08 -13.84 0.41
C LYS A 437 -21.78 -13.39 1.84
N GLU A 438 -21.56 -12.10 2.06
CA GLU A 438 -21.39 -11.52 3.41
C GLU A 438 -22.65 -11.71 4.28
N ILE A 439 -23.84 -11.56 3.68
CA ILE A 439 -25.13 -11.78 4.36
C ILE A 439 -25.35 -13.27 4.66
N GLU A 440 -25.08 -14.16 3.71
CA GLU A 440 -25.16 -15.62 3.89
C GLU A 440 -24.18 -16.11 4.96
N LEU A 441 -22.99 -15.51 5.03
CA LEU A 441 -22.02 -15.74 6.11
C LEU A 441 -22.53 -15.25 7.48
N ALA A 442 -23.32 -14.17 7.52
CA ALA A 442 -23.84 -13.60 8.75
C ALA A 442 -25.17 -14.23 9.23
N VAL A 443 -25.99 -14.76 8.32
CA VAL A 443 -27.36 -15.20 8.61
C VAL A 443 -27.55 -16.72 8.40
N GLY A 444 -26.60 -17.40 7.76
CA GLY A 444 -26.75 -18.77 7.27
C GLY A 444 -27.46 -18.80 5.90
N PRO A 445 -27.52 -19.97 5.23
CA PRO A 445 -28.14 -20.10 3.92
C PRO A 445 -29.61 -19.67 3.97
N LEU A 446 -29.97 -18.73 3.10
CA LEU A 446 -31.31 -18.12 3.03
C LEU A 446 -32.40 -19.08 2.52
N ASP A 447 -32.04 -20.30 2.13
CA ASP A 447 -32.96 -21.31 1.59
C ASP A 447 -33.88 -21.96 2.65
N ASP A 448 -33.64 -21.68 3.94
CA ASP A 448 -34.41 -22.24 5.07
C ASP A 448 -35.52 -21.31 5.63
N PHE A 449 -35.90 -20.25 4.91
CA PHE A 449 -37.01 -19.34 5.28
C PHE A 449 -38.32 -19.53 4.50
#